data_AF-A0A1J3DAD6-F1
#
_entry.id   AF-A0A1J3DAD6-F1
#
_cell.length_a   1.000
_cell.length_b   1.000
_cell.length_c   1.000
_cell.angle_alpha   90.00
_cell.angle_beta   90.00
_cell.angle_gamma   90.00
#
_symmetry.space_group_name_H-M   'P 1'
#
loop_
_entity.id
_entity.type
_entity.pdbx_description
1 polymer ?
#
loop_
_entity_poly.entity_id
_entity_poly.type
_entity_poly.pdbx_seq_one_letter_code
_entity_poly.pdbx_strand_id
1 'polypeptide(L)'
;FQEGKEVKLEMNVDDAYKRALETVVKWIQTEVDSNKTQAFFRTFAPLHFRGGDWKTGGKCHLEILPEVGTSLVSSETWEQLEILSDVFSHYSNRSETVKMKLLNIT
;
A
#
# COMPACT_ATOMS: atom_id res chain seq x y z
N PHE A 1 4.33 15.14 8.14
CA PHE A 1 4.95 13.84 8.48
C PHE A 1 6.37 14.06 9.01
N GLN A 2 6.97 13.08 9.69
CA GLN A 2 8.33 13.24 10.28
C GLN A 2 9.35 12.39 9.52
N GLU A 3 10.49 12.98 9.19
CA GLU A 3 11.66 12.29 8.67
C GLU A 3 12.87 12.57 9.58
N GLY A 4 13.40 11.52 10.22
CA GLY A 4 14.46 11.69 11.21
C GLY A 4 14.02 12.59 12.36
N LYS A 5 14.67 13.76 12.52
CA LYS A 5 14.36 14.75 13.58
C LYS A 5 13.51 15.92 13.08
N GLU A 6 13.16 15.96 11.80
CA GLU A 6 12.45 17.07 11.18
C GLU A 6 11.00 16.71 10.89
N VAL A 7 10.08 17.61 11.25
CA VAL A 7 8.66 17.49 10.91
C VAL A 7 8.40 18.31 9.65
N LYS A 8 8.08 17.62 8.55
CA LYS A 8 7.69 18.21 7.28
C LYS A 8 6.19 18.49 7.29
N LEU A 9 5.83 19.77 7.49
CA LEU A 9 4.43 20.22 7.59
C LEU A 9 3.69 20.20 6.23
N GLU A 10 4.41 20.40 5.13
CA GLU A 10 3.84 20.49 3.78
C GLU A 10 3.78 19.14 3.05
N MET A 11 4.25 18.07 3.68
CA MET A 11 4.22 16.73 3.08
C MET A 11 2.80 16.18 3.10
N ASN A 12 2.24 15.90 1.91
CA ASN A 12 0.92 15.27 1.78
C ASN A 12 0.99 13.75 2.08
N VAL A 13 -0.17 13.11 2.08
CA VAL A 13 -0.30 11.68 2.43
C VAL A 13 0.42 10.78 1.43
N ASP A 14 0.36 11.09 0.15
CA ASP A 14 0.92 10.26 -0.92
C ASP A 14 2.44 10.33 -0.97
N ASP A 15 3.01 11.53 -0.81
CA ASP A 15 4.45 11.72 -0.65
C ASP A 15 4.96 10.96 0.57
N ALA A 16 4.22 11.05 1.69
CA ALA A 16 4.59 10.34 2.91
C ALA A 16 4.50 8.82 2.75
N TYR A 17 3.47 8.34 2.04
CA TYR A 17 3.30 6.93 1.71
C TYR A 17 4.44 6.42 0.82
N LYS A 18 4.78 7.15 -0.25
CA LYS A 18 5.93 6.85 -1.12
C LYS A 18 7.22 6.77 -0.32
N ARG A 19 7.48 7.77 0.53
CA ARG A 19 8.68 7.83 1.36
C ARG A 19 8.79 6.66 2.33
N ALA A 20 7.68 6.29 2.96
CA ALA A 20 7.62 5.16 3.87
C ALA A 20 7.89 3.83 3.12
N LEU A 21 7.27 3.65 1.95
CA LEU A 21 7.50 2.49 1.09
C LEU A 21 8.96 2.38 0.66
N GLU A 22 9.55 3.45 0.12
CA GLU A 22 10.96 3.47 -0.29
C GLU A 22 11.90 3.08 0.86
N THR A 23 11.59 3.56 2.08
CA THR A 23 12.39 3.26 3.28
C THR A 23 12.33 1.78 3.62
N VAL A 24 11.14 1.18 3.64
CA VAL A 24 10.96 -0.24 3.95
C VAL A 24 11.56 -1.12 2.85
N VAL A 25 11.31 -0.79 1.58
CA VAL A 25 11.85 -1.55 0.45
C VAL A 25 13.38 -1.50 0.48
N LYS A 26 13.97 -0.32 0.67
CA LYS A 26 15.43 -0.19 0.79
C LYS A 26 15.98 -1.04 1.94
N TRP A 27 15.36 -1.01 3.12
CA TRP A 27 15.78 -1.83 4.25
C TRP A 27 15.69 -3.33 3.95
N ILE A 28 14.62 -3.78 3.29
CA ILE A 28 14.50 -5.18 2.85
C ILE A 28 15.66 -5.53 1.92
N GLN A 29 15.99 -4.65 0.98
CA GLN A 29 17.07 -4.89 0.02
C GLN A 29 18.47 -4.91 0.64
N THR A 30 18.69 -4.24 1.79
CA THR A 30 20.03 -4.16 2.40
C THR A 30 20.22 -5.11 3.58
N GLU A 31 19.16 -5.39 4.35
CA GLU A 31 19.29 -6.10 5.63
C GLU A 31 18.71 -7.52 5.62
N VAL A 32 17.84 -7.87 4.68
CA VAL A 32 17.16 -9.18 4.68
C VAL A 32 17.98 -10.24 3.94
N ASP A 33 18.33 -11.31 4.65
CA ASP A 33 18.95 -12.52 4.06
C ASP A 33 17.90 -13.32 3.26
N SER A 34 17.97 -13.21 1.92
CA SER A 34 17.06 -13.89 0.99
C SER A 34 17.23 -15.41 0.94
N ASN A 35 18.34 -15.97 1.46
CA ASN A 35 18.51 -17.42 1.57
C ASN A 35 17.69 -18.02 2.71
N LYS A 36 17.30 -17.19 3.69
CA LYS A 36 16.56 -17.62 4.88
C LYS A 36 15.15 -17.05 4.96
N THR A 37 14.90 -15.93 4.28
CA THR A 37 13.67 -15.15 4.45
C THR A 37 12.99 -14.93 3.11
N GLN A 38 11.68 -15.17 3.07
CA GLN A 38 10.83 -14.77 1.96
C GLN A 38 10.00 -13.54 2.35
N ALA A 39 10.20 -12.44 1.62
CA ALA A 39 9.46 -11.21 1.83
C ALA A 39 8.20 -11.16 0.94
N PHE A 40 7.09 -10.74 1.54
CA PHE A 40 5.84 -10.47 0.83
C PHE A 40 5.40 -9.04 1.12
N PHE A 41 4.87 -8.38 0.10
CA PHE A 41 4.13 -7.14 0.26
C PHE A 41 2.68 -7.38 -0.14
N ARG A 42 1.75 -6.96 0.72
CA ARG A 42 0.32 -7.07 0.47
C ARG A 42 -0.20 -5.69 0.09
N THR A 43 -0.97 -5.60 -0.99
CA THR A 43 -1.68 -4.37 -1.32
C THR A 43 -2.66 -3.98 -0.21
N PHE A 44 -3.11 -2.73 -0.21
CA PHE A 44 -3.96 -2.22 0.87
C PHE A 44 -5.30 -2.98 0.91
N ALA A 45 -5.91 -3.04 2.09
CA ALA A 45 -7.23 -3.63 2.26
C ALA A 45 -8.31 -2.54 2.05
N PRO A 46 -9.28 -2.72 1.14
CA PRO A 46 -10.31 -1.73 0.88
C PRO A 46 -11.22 -1.49 2.09
N LEU A 47 -11.70 -0.25 2.19
CA LEU A 47 -12.71 0.13 3.16
C LEU A 47 -14.10 -0.19 2.62
N HIS A 48 -14.98 -0.66 3.49
CA HIS A 48 -16.34 -1.05 3.13
C HIS A 48 -17.34 -0.12 3.81
N PHE A 49 -17.85 0.87 3.08
CA PHE A 49 -18.92 1.74 3.53
C PHE A 49 -19.99 1.85 2.44
N ARG A 50 -21.27 1.80 2.84
CA ARG A 50 -22.41 2.05 1.97
C ARG A 50 -23.32 3.11 2.54
N GLY A 51 -23.97 3.87 1.65
CA GLY A 51 -24.85 4.98 2.01
C GLY A 51 -24.10 6.22 2.52
N GLY A 52 -22.80 6.31 2.24
CA GLY A 52 -21.89 7.35 2.73
C GLY A 52 -20.49 6.77 2.97
N ASP A 53 -19.55 7.64 3.31
CA ASP A 53 -18.22 7.27 3.81
C ASP A 53 -18.22 7.17 5.35
N TRP A 54 -17.05 6.93 5.94
CA TRP A 54 -16.91 6.79 7.39
C TRP A 54 -17.38 8.02 8.19
N LYS A 55 -17.32 9.23 7.61
CA LYS A 55 -17.66 10.50 8.29
C LYS A 55 -19.10 10.97 8.02
N THR A 56 -19.73 10.46 6.96
CA THR A 56 -21.11 10.82 6.56
C THR A 56 -22.14 9.77 6.94
N GLY A 57 -21.75 8.76 7.71
CA GLY A 57 -22.66 7.75 8.27
C GLY A 57 -22.73 6.44 7.50
N GLY A 58 -21.78 6.19 6.60
CA GLY A 58 -21.65 4.91 5.89
C GLY A 58 -21.37 3.74 6.82
N LYS A 59 -21.93 2.56 6.50
CA LYS A 59 -21.78 1.34 7.30
C LYS A 59 -21.71 0.09 6.42
N CYS A 60 -21.23 -1.03 6.98
CA CYS A 60 -21.22 -2.35 6.33
C CYS A 60 -21.91 -3.46 7.13
N HIS A 61 -22.33 -3.22 8.38
CA HIS A 61 -22.86 -4.25 9.29
C HIS A 61 -24.12 -5.01 8.80
N LEU A 62 -24.82 -4.49 7.78
CA LEU A 62 -25.98 -5.17 7.17
C LEU A 62 -25.60 -5.98 5.93
N GLU A 63 -24.35 -5.86 5.46
CA GLU A 63 -23.83 -6.60 4.31
C GLU A 63 -23.39 -7.99 4.77
N ILE A 64 -24.13 -9.01 4.35
CA ILE A 64 -23.93 -10.41 4.76
C ILE A 64 -23.52 -11.32 3.60
N LEU A 65 -23.40 -10.77 2.39
CA LEU A 65 -22.98 -11.47 1.18
C LEU A 65 -21.89 -10.67 0.47
N PRO A 66 -21.00 -11.33 -0.28
CA PRO A 66 -20.03 -10.64 -1.12
C PRO A 66 -20.73 -9.84 -2.23
N GLU A 67 -20.06 -8.80 -2.72
CA GLU A 67 -20.51 -8.09 -3.92
C GLU A 67 -20.38 -9.02 -5.14
N VAL A 68 -21.48 -9.14 -5.88
CA VAL A 68 -21.52 -9.90 -7.13
C VAL A 68 -21.65 -8.91 -8.27
N GLY A 69 -20.61 -8.78 -9.09
CA GLY A 69 -20.56 -7.85 -10.22
C GLY A 69 -19.49 -6.76 -10.04
N THR A 70 -19.75 -5.57 -10.59
CA THR A 70 -18.82 -4.43 -10.50
C THR A 70 -18.82 -3.84 -9.09
N SER A 71 -17.60 -3.66 -8.53
CA SER A 71 -17.40 -3.02 -7.23
C SER A 71 -18.02 -1.63 -7.19
N LEU A 72 -18.73 -1.34 -6.11
CA LEU A 72 -19.25 -0.01 -5.82
C LEU A 72 -18.23 0.87 -5.07
N VAL A 73 -17.06 0.32 -4.74
CA VAL A 73 -16.01 1.01 -4.00
C VAL A 73 -15.33 2.04 -4.91
N SER A 74 -15.23 3.27 -4.40
CA SER A 74 -14.54 4.41 -5.03
C SER A 74 -13.10 4.06 -5.41
N SER A 75 -12.66 4.56 -6.56
CA SER A 75 -11.31 4.41 -7.11
C SER A 75 -10.23 5.21 -6.37
N GLU A 76 -10.56 5.89 -5.26
CA GLU A 76 -9.61 6.64 -4.39
C GLU A 76 -8.36 5.85 -3.99
N THR A 77 -8.44 4.53 -4.12
CA THR A 77 -7.39 3.56 -3.84
C THR A 77 -6.34 3.37 -4.94
N TRP A 78 -6.51 3.97 -6.11
CA TRP A 78 -5.60 3.75 -7.23
C TRP A 78 -4.27 4.48 -7.05
N GLU A 79 -4.24 5.65 -6.41
CA GLU A 79 -3.02 6.45 -6.25
C GLU A 79 -1.97 5.70 -5.41
N GLN A 80 -2.36 5.05 -4.31
CA GLN A 80 -1.39 4.28 -3.51
C GLN A 80 -0.90 3.01 -4.24
N LEU A 81 -1.73 2.40 -5.10
CA LEU A 81 -1.31 1.27 -5.94
C LEU A 81 -0.33 1.71 -7.03
N GLU A 82 -0.54 2.89 -7.62
CA GLU A 82 0.39 3.46 -8.60
C GLU A 82 1.74 3.76 -7.95
N ILE A 83 1.75 4.39 -6.77
CA ILE A 83 2.98 4.65 -6.00
C ILE A 83 3.68 3.34 -5.66
N LEU A 84 2.94 2.31 -5.24
CA LEU A 84 3.50 1.00 -4.96
C LEU A 84 4.17 0.39 -6.20
N SER A 85 3.49 0.45 -7.34
CA SER A 85 4.01 -0.04 -8.62
C SER A 85 5.28 0.72 -9.04
N ASP A 86 5.27 2.05 -8.93
CA ASP A 86 6.42 2.91 -9.23
C ASP A 86 7.64 2.51 -8.39
N VAL A 87 7.49 2.47 -7.06
CA VAL A 87 8.57 2.07 -6.14
C VAL A 87 9.08 0.66 -6.46
N PHE A 88 8.19 -0.31 -6.69
CA PHE A 88 8.60 -1.70 -6.93
C PHE A 88 9.32 -1.87 -8.27
N SER A 89 8.92 -1.11 -9.30
CA SER A 89 9.55 -1.16 -10.61
C SER A 89 11.04 -0.81 -10.55
N HIS A 90 11.42 0.14 -9.69
CA HIS A 90 12.81 0.54 -9.48
C HIS A 90 13.71 -0.57 -8.93
N TYR A 91 13.15 -1.53 -8.18
CA TYR A 91 13.91 -2.63 -7.55
C TYR A 91 13.79 -3.97 -8.27
N SER A 92 12.88 -4.08 -9.25
CA SER A 92 12.61 -5.33 -9.98
C SER A 92 13.77 -5.76 -10.90
N ASN A 93 14.57 -4.81 -11.38
CA ASN A 93 15.60 -5.05 -12.41
C ASN A 93 17.00 -5.35 -11.86
N ARG A 94 17.19 -5.45 -10.54
CA ARG A 94 18.51 -5.75 -9.97
C ARG A 94 18.66 -7.25 -9.72
N SER A 95 19.78 -7.83 -10.17
CA SER A 95 20.09 -9.25 -10.00
C SER A 95 20.39 -9.65 -8.55
N GLU A 96 20.77 -8.68 -7.72
CA GLU A 96 21.18 -8.88 -6.32
C GLU A 96 20.09 -8.48 -5.31
N THR A 97 18.89 -8.11 -5.77
CA THR A 97 17.80 -7.70 -4.87
C THR A 97 17.05 -8.89 -4.31
N VAL A 98 16.64 -8.78 -3.04
CA VAL A 98 15.66 -9.66 -2.40
C VAL A 98 14.39 -9.65 -3.25
N LYS A 99 14.03 -10.81 -3.78
CA LYS A 99 12.80 -11.00 -4.57
C LYS A 99 11.58 -10.94 -3.65
N MET A 100 11.03 -9.74 -3.50
CA MET A 100 9.80 -9.51 -2.76
C MET A 100 8.60 -9.88 -3.62
N LYS A 101 7.68 -10.67 -3.06
CA LYS A 101 6.45 -11.10 -3.76
C LYS A 101 5.32 -10.12 -3.47
N LEU A 102 4.70 -9.58 -4.52
CA LEU A 102 3.50 -8.77 -4.39
C LEU A 102 2.25 -9.66 -4.33
N LEU A 103 1.47 -9.53 -3.26
CA LEU A 103 0.14 -10.10 -3.10
C LEU A 103 -0.87 -9.00 -3.46
N ASN A 104 -1.29 -8.99 -4.72
CA ASN A 104 -2.34 -8.09 -5.21
C ASN A 104 -3.71 -8.67 -4.83
N ILE A 105 -4.24 -8.21 -3.68
CA ILE A 105 -5.51 -8.67 -3.10
C ILE A 105 -6.43 -7.50 -2.74
N THR A 106 -6.22 -6.37 -3.41
CA THR A 106 -7.12 -5.22 -3.38
C THR A 106 -8.29 -5.49 -4.31
#